data_AF-A0A847Y727-F1
#
_entry.id   AF-A0A847Y727-F1
#
_cell.length_a   1.000
_cell.length_b   1.000
_cell.length_c   1.000
_cell.angle_alpha   90.00
_cell.angle_beta   90.00
_cell.angle_gamma   90.00
#
_symmetry.space_group_name_H-M   'P 1'
#
loop_
_entity.id
_entity.type
_entity.pdbx_description
1 polymer ?
#
loop_
_entity_poly.entity_id
_entity_poly.type
_entity_poly.pdbx_seq_one_letter_code
_entity_poly.pdbx_strand_id
1 'polypeptide(L)'
;MLVATLGEVLILAWFFVTGSVLGSFLNVVIYRVPRGLSLVHPPSRCPVCLHPIRWYDNIPIFGWFLLRGRCRDCGARIAKRYPVVEALAGLDVLLIALRNGNWRWVPVLDSLLQEGIIQPGVIETAVSVGVSLSLLAAAIILYDGARVPLSFWTVAIVLVLIGHMAVTRTINHGENPPYGPPLGRTAAVPPRLPAESRAEAPFQSTFGKTKDR
;
A
#
# COMPACT_ATOMS: atom_id res chain seq x y z
N MET A 1 -13.09 -21.60 1.14
CA MET A 1 -11.67 -21.45 0.75
C MET A 1 -11.50 -20.91 -0.66
N LEU A 2 -12.05 -21.56 -1.70
CA LEU A 2 -11.79 -21.18 -3.11
C LEU A 2 -12.30 -19.77 -3.52
N VAL A 3 -13.43 -19.33 -2.97
CA VAL A 3 -13.98 -17.97 -3.19
C VAL A 3 -13.14 -16.90 -2.51
N ALA A 4 -12.64 -17.17 -1.29
CA ALA A 4 -11.77 -16.25 -0.55
C ALA A 4 -10.43 -16.04 -1.29
N THR A 5 -9.85 -17.11 -1.84
CA THR A 5 -8.60 -17.03 -2.59
C THR A 5 -8.75 -16.34 -3.95
N LEU A 6 -9.85 -16.58 -4.68
CA LEU A 6 -10.11 -15.87 -5.95
C LEU A 6 -10.25 -14.36 -5.70
N GLY A 7 -10.95 -14.02 -4.63
CA GLY A 7 -11.12 -12.65 -4.22
C GLY A 7 -9.80 -11.92 -3.94
N GLU A 8 -8.92 -12.54 -3.15
CA GLU A 8 -7.59 -11.97 -2.85
C GLU A 8 -6.78 -11.73 -4.13
N VAL A 9 -6.79 -12.68 -5.05
CA VAL A 9 -6.10 -12.54 -6.34
C VAL A 9 -6.65 -11.35 -7.14
N LEU A 10 -7.97 -11.15 -7.18
CA LEU A 10 -8.58 -10.02 -7.89
C LEU A 10 -8.21 -8.66 -7.27
N ILE A 11 -8.13 -8.57 -5.94
CA ILE A 11 -7.71 -7.36 -5.23
C ILE A 11 -6.24 -7.05 -5.52
N LEU A 12 -5.37 -8.05 -5.44
CA LEU A 12 -3.94 -7.89 -5.76
C LEU A 12 -3.74 -7.45 -7.22
N ALA A 13 -4.49 -8.06 -8.15
CA ALA A 13 -4.49 -7.65 -9.55
C ALA A 13 -4.97 -6.19 -9.71
N TRP A 14 -6.00 -5.77 -8.97
CA TRP A 14 -6.50 -4.39 -8.99
C TRP A 14 -5.45 -3.38 -8.53
N PHE A 15 -4.70 -3.67 -7.45
CA PHE A 15 -3.60 -2.83 -7.00
C PHE A 15 -2.49 -2.71 -8.05
N PHE A 16 -2.11 -3.82 -8.66
CA PHE A 16 -1.10 -3.82 -9.72
C PHE A 16 -1.55 -2.99 -10.94
N VAL A 17 -2.80 -3.18 -11.40
CA VAL A 17 -3.36 -2.43 -12.52
C VAL A 17 -3.41 -0.94 -12.19
N THR A 18 -3.87 -0.57 -10.99
CA THR A 18 -3.90 0.82 -10.54
C THR A 18 -2.51 1.44 -10.53
N GLY A 19 -1.51 0.74 -10.00
CA GLY A 19 -0.12 1.19 -10.04
C GLY A 19 0.44 1.32 -11.46
N SER A 20 0.06 0.42 -12.37
CA SER A 20 0.48 0.52 -13.78
C SER A 20 -0.11 1.75 -14.50
N VAL A 21 -1.34 2.14 -14.18
CA VAL A 21 -1.97 3.37 -14.66
C VAL A 21 -1.24 4.60 -14.12
N LEU A 22 -0.91 4.60 -12.81
CA LEU A 22 -0.09 5.66 -12.21
C LEU A 22 1.29 5.74 -12.85
N GLY A 23 1.92 4.60 -13.16
CA GLY A 23 3.19 4.54 -13.90
C GLY A 23 3.09 5.09 -15.31
N SER A 24 1.97 4.89 -16.00
CA SER A 24 1.73 5.47 -17.33
C SER A 24 1.67 7.00 -17.25
N PHE A 25 0.99 7.55 -16.24
CA PHE A 25 1.02 8.98 -15.97
C PHE A 25 2.43 9.46 -15.56
N LEU A 26 3.17 8.65 -14.81
CA LEU A 26 4.55 8.97 -14.39
C LEU A 26 5.48 9.18 -15.59
N ASN A 27 5.31 8.43 -16.68
CA ASN A 27 6.06 8.67 -17.93
C ASN A 27 5.83 10.09 -18.48
N VAL A 28 4.62 10.63 -18.35
CA VAL A 28 4.31 12.02 -18.74
C VAL A 28 5.02 13.00 -17.81
N VAL A 29 4.94 12.77 -16.49
CA VAL A 29 5.59 13.61 -15.47
C VAL A 29 7.10 13.68 -15.69
N ILE A 30 7.74 12.52 -15.84
CA ILE A 30 9.19 12.40 -16.03
C ILE A 30 9.66 13.16 -17.27
N TYR A 31 8.90 13.09 -18.37
CA TYR A 31 9.25 13.79 -19.60
C TYR A 31 9.02 15.30 -19.51
N ARG A 32 7.86 15.72 -18.97
CA ARG A 32 7.36 17.10 -19.08
C ARG A 32 7.85 18.03 -17.97
N VAL A 33 7.95 17.55 -16.73
CA VAL A 33 8.32 18.39 -15.58
C VAL A 33 9.70 19.05 -15.75
N PRO A 34 10.78 18.32 -16.13
CA PRO A 34 12.09 18.95 -16.29
C PRO A 34 12.15 19.95 -17.45
N ARG A 35 11.17 19.89 -18.36
CA ARG A 35 11.06 20.75 -19.55
C ARG A 35 10.06 21.90 -19.35
N GLY A 36 9.45 22.02 -18.17
CA GLY A 36 8.43 23.04 -17.88
C GLY A 36 7.17 22.91 -18.76
N LEU A 37 6.88 21.72 -19.29
CA LEU A 37 5.74 21.49 -20.17
C LEU A 37 4.48 21.17 -19.35
N SER A 38 3.31 21.56 -19.86
CA SER A 38 2.02 21.26 -19.22
C SER A 38 1.76 19.76 -19.15
N LEU A 39 1.28 19.27 -18.00
CA LEU A 39 0.92 17.86 -17.80
C LEU A 39 -0.39 17.46 -18.48
N VAL A 40 -1.30 18.42 -18.70
CA VAL A 40 -2.65 18.16 -19.20
C VAL A 40 -2.74 18.23 -20.73
N HIS A 41 -2.05 19.21 -21.34
CA HIS A 41 -2.11 19.45 -22.79
C HIS A 41 -0.70 19.63 -23.37
N PRO A 42 -0.43 19.13 -24.59
CA PRO A 42 -1.32 18.34 -25.47
C PRO A 42 -1.51 16.88 -25.00
N PRO A 43 -2.51 16.14 -25.52
CA PRO A 43 -2.65 14.71 -25.26
C PRO A 43 -1.50 13.88 -25.85
N SER A 44 -1.37 12.64 -25.36
CA SER A 44 -0.36 11.67 -25.82
C SER A 44 -0.46 11.44 -27.33
N ARG A 45 0.67 11.61 -28.03
CA ARG A 45 0.80 11.47 -29.48
C ARG A 45 2.11 10.80 -29.82
N CYS A 46 2.17 10.17 -31.00
CA CYS A 46 3.43 9.66 -31.51
C CYS A 46 4.41 10.83 -31.74
N PRO A 47 5.68 10.75 -31.29
CA PRO A 47 6.65 11.83 -31.51
C PRO A 47 7.10 11.96 -32.97
N VAL A 48 6.85 10.94 -33.81
CA VAL A 48 7.27 10.92 -35.22
C VAL A 48 6.16 11.38 -36.14
N CYS A 49 4.99 10.72 -36.11
CA CYS A 49 3.88 11.04 -37.00
C CYS A 49 2.82 11.97 -36.40
N LEU A 50 2.95 12.32 -35.12
CA LEU A 50 2.04 13.21 -34.38
C LEU A 50 0.58 12.73 -34.30
N HIS A 51 0.26 11.53 -34.78
CA HIS A 51 -1.05 10.93 -34.62
C HIS A 51 -1.39 10.74 -33.14
N PRO A 52 -2.64 11.03 -32.73
CA PRO A 52 -3.09 10.79 -31.36
C PRO A 52 -3.05 9.29 -31.05
N ILE A 53 -2.57 8.95 -29.85
CA ILE A 53 -2.54 7.55 -29.41
C ILE A 53 -3.98 7.13 -29.08
N ARG A 54 -4.44 6.03 -29.68
CA ARG A 54 -5.77 5.46 -29.45
C ARG A 54 -5.84 4.91 -28.03
N TRP A 55 -7.01 5.00 -27.38
CA TRP A 55 -7.15 4.63 -25.97
C TRP A 55 -6.72 3.18 -25.68
N TYR A 56 -6.98 2.23 -26.59
CA TYR A 56 -6.57 0.82 -26.46
C TYR A 56 -5.08 0.57 -26.72
N ASP A 57 -4.41 1.48 -27.43
CA ASP A 57 -2.96 1.44 -27.63
C ASP A 57 -2.22 2.02 -26.39
N ASN A 58 -2.95 2.68 -25.50
CA ASN A 58 -2.47 3.29 -24.25
C ASN A 58 -2.80 2.44 -23.00
N ILE A 59 -3.18 1.17 -23.16
CA ILE A 59 -3.37 0.25 -22.02
C ILE A 59 -1.98 -0.02 -21.43
N PRO A 60 -1.73 0.28 -20.14
CA PRO A 60 -0.41 0.11 -19.52
C PRO A 60 0.13 -1.31 -19.73
N ILE A 61 1.42 -1.42 -20.04
CA ILE A 61 2.18 -2.65 -20.29
C ILE A 61 1.71 -3.36 -21.57
N PHE A 62 0.44 -3.72 -21.67
CA PHE A 62 -0.14 -4.51 -22.76
C PHE A 62 -0.15 -3.77 -24.09
N GLY A 63 -0.40 -2.47 -24.12
CA GLY A 63 -0.39 -1.66 -25.34
C GLY A 63 0.93 -1.77 -26.08
N TRP A 64 2.06 -1.73 -25.36
CA TRP A 64 3.39 -1.89 -25.95
C TRP A 64 3.60 -3.29 -26.55
N PHE A 65 3.13 -4.35 -25.88
CA PHE A 65 3.23 -5.73 -26.38
C PHE A 65 2.36 -5.97 -27.61
N LEU A 66 1.11 -5.49 -27.61
CA LEU A 66 0.19 -5.59 -28.75
C LEU A 66 0.73 -4.87 -29.99
N LEU A 67 1.38 -3.73 -29.77
CA LEU A 67 2.05 -2.95 -30.81
C LEU A 67 3.44 -3.47 -31.18
N ARG A 68 3.95 -4.50 -30.47
CA ARG A 68 5.32 -5.03 -30.63
C ARG A 68 6.39 -3.94 -30.54
N GLY A 69 6.16 -2.94 -29.69
CA GLY A 69 7.02 -1.78 -29.50
C GLY A 69 7.13 -0.86 -30.71
N ARG A 70 6.12 -0.79 -31.57
CA ARG A 70 6.09 0.11 -32.75
C ARG A 70 4.78 0.86 -32.86
N CYS A 71 4.83 2.13 -33.26
CA CYS A 71 3.64 2.91 -33.56
C CYS A 71 2.81 2.23 -34.67
N ARG A 72 1.50 2.14 -34.46
CA ARG A 72 0.56 1.51 -35.41
C ARG A 72 0.54 2.21 -36.77
N ASP A 73 0.62 3.54 -36.77
CA ASP A 73 0.42 4.33 -38.00
C ASP A 73 1.73 4.53 -38.79
N CYS A 74 2.87 4.75 -38.12
CA CYS A 74 4.15 5.03 -38.79
C CYS A 74 5.26 3.98 -38.57
N GLY A 75 5.05 2.98 -37.72
CA GLY A 75 6.05 1.94 -37.43
C GLY A 75 7.25 2.40 -36.58
N ALA A 76 7.29 3.67 -36.14
CA ALA A 76 8.35 4.19 -35.30
C ALA A 76 8.48 3.41 -33.99
N ARG A 77 9.71 3.18 -33.52
CA ARG A 77 9.97 2.40 -32.31
C ARG A 77 9.50 3.15 -31.06
N ILE A 78 8.75 2.46 -30.21
CA ILE A 78 8.35 2.92 -28.87
C ILE A 78 9.34 2.34 -27.86
N ALA A 79 9.97 3.20 -27.06
CA ALA A 79 11.01 2.77 -26.13
C ALA A 79 10.48 1.75 -25.10
N LYS A 80 11.29 0.73 -24.78
CA LYS A 80 10.97 -0.28 -23.74
C LYS A 80 10.84 0.33 -22.34
N ARG A 81 11.37 1.53 -22.14
CA ARG A 81 11.27 2.27 -20.88
C ARG A 81 9.82 2.50 -20.45
N TYR A 82 8.90 2.76 -21.38
CA TYR A 82 7.50 3.00 -21.07
C TYR A 82 6.84 1.84 -20.31
N PRO A 83 6.80 0.60 -20.85
CA PRO A 83 6.21 -0.53 -20.14
C PRO A 83 7.01 -0.93 -18.89
N VAL A 84 8.33 -0.65 -18.83
CA VAL A 84 9.14 -0.90 -17.63
C VAL A 84 8.72 0.02 -16.48
N VAL A 85 8.55 1.32 -16.72
CA VAL A 85 8.10 2.27 -15.69
C VAL A 85 6.69 1.93 -15.21
N GLU A 86 5.81 1.53 -16.13
CA GLU A 86 4.46 1.06 -15.80
C GLU A 86 4.47 -0.19 -14.92
N ALA A 87 5.32 -1.18 -15.24
CA ALA A 87 5.48 -2.38 -14.44
C ALA A 87 6.09 -2.09 -13.05
N LEU A 88 7.10 -1.21 -12.97
CA LEU A 88 7.71 -0.81 -11.70
C LEU A 88 6.71 -0.12 -10.78
N ALA A 89 5.90 0.80 -11.32
CA ALA A 89 4.85 1.46 -10.53
C ALA A 89 3.73 0.49 -10.10
N GLY A 90 3.36 -0.45 -10.98
CA GLY A 90 2.43 -1.54 -10.65
C GLY A 90 2.93 -2.41 -9.49
N LEU A 91 4.20 -2.80 -9.54
CA LEU A 91 4.84 -3.57 -8.48
C LEU A 91 4.99 -2.77 -7.19
N ASP A 92 5.33 -1.48 -7.27
CA ASP A 92 5.48 -0.61 -6.11
C ASP A 92 4.17 -0.52 -5.30
N VAL A 93 3.06 -0.23 -5.96
CA VAL A 93 1.73 -0.19 -5.33
C VAL A 93 1.35 -1.54 -4.73
N LEU A 94 1.59 -2.63 -5.46
CA LEU A 94 1.32 -3.99 -4.99
C LEU A 94 2.14 -4.33 -3.74
N LEU A 95 3.44 -4.03 -3.73
CA LEU A 95 4.34 -4.33 -2.61
C LEU A 95 4.00 -3.50 -1.37
N ILE A 96 3.65 -2.22 -1.53
CA ILE A 96 3.21 -1.36 -0.42
C ILE A 96 1.89 -1.88 0.14
N ALA A 97 0.93 -2.26 -0.71
CA ALA A 97 -0.33 -2.86 -0.27
C ALA A 97 -0.09 -4.14 0.53
N LEU A 98 0.80 -5.03 0.05
CA LEU A 98 1.20 -6.27 0.73
C LEU A 98 1.84 -6.01 2.09
N ARG A 99 2.78 -5.05 2.16
CA ARG A 99 3.48 -4.65 3.39
C ARG A 99 2.52 -4.16 4.46
N ASN A 100 1.55 -3.32 4.07
CA ASN A 100 0.64 -2.68 5.02
C ASN A 100 -0.55 -3.57 5.40
N GLY A 101 -0.72 -4.74 4.77
CA GLY A 101 -1.82 -5.66 5.04
C GLY A 101 -3.18 -5.22 4.46
N ASN A 102 -3.25 -4.06 3.80
CA ASN A 102 -4.48 -3.45 3.27
C ASN A 102 -5.09 -4.20 2.07
N TRP A 103 -4.43 -5.25 1.60
CA TRP A 103 -4.94 -6.17 0.58
C TRP A 103 -5.89 -7.23 1.14
N ARG A 104 -5.89 -7.45 2.46
CA ARG A 104 -6.76 -8.44 3.11
C ARG A 104 -8.16 -7.88 3.20
N TRP A 105 -9.10 -8.60 2.57
CA TRP A 105 -10.54 -8.35 2.54
C TRP A 105 -11.09 -7.62 3.78
N VAL A 106 -11.34 -6.31 3.65
CA VAL A 106 -12.32 -5.62 4.48
C VAL A 106 -13.55 -5.44 3.59
N PRO A 107 -14.75 -5.89 3.98
CA PRO A 107 -15.95 -5.53 3.25
C PRO A 107 -15.99 -4.00 3.19
N VAL A 108 -15.96 -3.44 1.98
CA VAL A 108 -16.18 -2.00 1.75
C VAL A 108 -17.45 -1.55 2.48
N LEU A 109 -18.43 -2.44 2.60
CA LEU A 109 -19.66 -2.25 3.38
C LEU A 109 -19.42 -2.14 4.89
N ASP A 110 -18.59 -2.98 5.52
CA ASP A 110 -18.25 -2.88 6.94
C ASP A 110 -17.45 -1.59 7.23
N SER A 111 -16.57 -1.22 6.29
CA SER A 111 -15.81 0.02 6.33
C SER A 111 -16.69 1.27 6.23
N LEU A 112 -17.76 1.21 5.44
CA LEU A 112 -18.73 2.30 5.27
C LEU A 112 -19.72 2.40 6.43
N LEU A 113 -19.94 1.31 7.18
CA LEU A 113 -20.92 1.23 8.26
C LEU A 113 -20.33 1.51 9.65
N GLN A 114 -19.03 1.30 9.89
CA GLN A 114 -18.45 1.36 11.24
C GLN A 114 -17.63 2.63 11.54
N GLU A 115 -16.90 3.23 10.59
CA GLU A 115 -16.02 4.38 10.82
C GLU A 115 -15.96 5.27 9.56
N GLY A 116 -15.64 6.56 9.68
CA GLY A 116 -15.71 7.52 8.58
C GLY A 116 -14.95 7.16 7.28
N ILE A 117 -15.27 7.90 6.21
CA ILE A 117 -14.92 7.70 4.78
C ILE A 117 -13.45 7.30 4.45
N ILE A 118 -12.47 7.48 5.35
CA ILE A 118 -11.06 7.13 5.10
C ILE A 118 -10.40 6.48 6.32
N GLN A 119 -10.09 5.18 6.22
CA GLN A 119 -9.33 4.45 7.24
C GLN A 119 -7.87 4.96 7.31
N PRO A 120 -7.26 5.03 8.51
CA PRO A 120 -5.87 5.43 8.67
C PRO A 120 -4.88 4.61 7.82
N GLY A 121 -5.12 3.30 7.65
CA GLY A 121 -4.29 2.43 6.81
C GLY A 121 -4.35 2.77 5.31
N VAL A 122 -5.48 3.31 4.83
CA VAL A 122 -5.63 3.80 3.45
C VAL A 122 -4.82 5.08 3.27
N ILE A 123 -4.83 6.00 4.24
CA ILE A 123 -4.03 7.22 4.20
C ILE A 123 -2.54 6.88 4.19
N GLU A 124 -2.10 6.00 5.09
CA GLU A 124 -0.69 5.57 5.15
C GLU A 124 -0.22 4.95 3.84
N THR A 125 -1.07 4.14 3.21
CA THR A 125 -0.79 3.53 1.90
C THR A 125 -0.71 4.56 0.79
N ALA A 126 -1.68 5.48 0.72
CA ALA A 126 -1.69 6.53 -0.28
C ALA A 126 -0.46 7.44 -0.17
N VAL A 127 -0.06 7.81 1.06
CA VAL A 127 1.15 8.59 1.31
C VAL A 127 2.40 7.83 0.92
N SER A 128 2.51 6.55 1.32
CA SER A 128 3.64 5.69 0.99
C SER A 128 3.81 5.56 -0.53
N VAL A 129 2.73 5.29 -1.26
CA VAL A 129 2.70 5.19 -2.73
C VAL A 129 3.07 6.53 -3.39
N GLY A 130 2.51 7.64 -2.92
CA GLY A 130 2.81 8.94 -3.52
C GLY A 130 4.27 9.35 -3.35
N VAL A 131 4.85 9.07 -2.18
CA VAL A 131 6.28 9.31 -1.91
C VAL A 131 7.16 8.38 -2.76
N SER A 132 6.90 7.07 -2.79
CA SER A 132 7.69 6.12 -3.56
C SER A 132 7.67 6.42 -5.06
N LEU A 133 6.50 6.73 -5.64
CA LEU A 133 6.38 7.11 -7.04
C LEU A 133 7.08 8.44 -7.35
N SER A 134 7.07 9.40 -6.42
CA SER A 134 7.82 10.66 -6.58
C SER A 134 9.32 10.41 -6.58
N LEU A 135 9.82 9.53 -5.71
CA LEU A 135 11.22 9.12 -5.69
C LEU A 135 11.61 8.37 -6.96
N LEU A 136 10.75 7.46 -7.44
CA LEU A 136 10.95 6.75 -8.70
C LEU A 136 11.07 7.72 -9.87
N ALA A 137 10.15 8.69 -9.99
CA ALA A 137 10.23 9.70 -11.04
C ALA A 137 11.48 10.56 -10.92
N ALA A 138 11.84 11.03 -9.71
CA ALA A 138 13.06 11.80 -9.48
C ALA A 138 14.31 11.01 -9.91
N ALA A 139 14.41 9.74 -9.52
CA ALA A 139 15.53 8.87 -9.89
C ALA A 139 15.65 8.73 -11.41
N ILE A 140 14.53 8.56 -12.12
CA ILE A 140 14.52 8.44 -13.57
C ILE A 140 14.86 9.79 -14.26
N ILE A 141 14.37 10.92 -13.74
CA ILE A 141 14.72 12.27 -14.25
C ILE A 141 16.23 12.50 -14.13
N LEU A 142 16.82 12.12 -12.99
CA LEU A 142 18.26 12.23 -12.76
C LEU A 142 19.05 11.28 -13.67
N TYR A 143 18.55 10.06 -13.89
CA TYR A 143 19.13 9.11 -14.85
C TYR A 143 19.14 9.66 -16.28
N ASP A 144 18.12 10.44 -16.66
CA ASP A 144 18.07 11.15 -17.95
C ASP A 144 19.04 12.34 -18.04
N GLY A 145 19.80 12.63 -16.98
CA GLY A 145 20.70 13.78 -16.90
C GLY A 145 19.97 15.12 -16.73
N ALA A 146 18.66 15.10 -16.41
CA ALA A 146 17.88 16.29 -16.16
C ALA A 146 17.84 16.62 -14.66
N ARG A 147 17.64 17.90 -14.34
CA ARG A 147 17.49 18.35 -12.95
C ARG A 147 16.03 18.27 -12.52
N VAL A 148 15.80 17.81 -11.30
CA VAL A 148 14.46 17.80 -10.68
C VAL A 148 14.19 19.19 -10.11
N PRO A 149 13.17 19.92 -10.59
CA PRO A 149 12.85 21.24 -10.05
C PRO A 149 12.31 21.13 -8.62
N LEU A 150 12.54 22.13 -7.76
CA LEU A 150 12.03 22.11 -6.38
C LEU A 150 10.51 21.96 -6.30
N SER A 151 9.78 22.52 -7.27
CA SER A 151 8.32 22.42 -7.35
C SER A 151 7.82 20.98 -7.46
N PHE A 152 8.64 20.04 -7.98
CA PHE A 152 8.31 18.63 -8.05
C PHE A 152 8.10 18.00 -6.66
N TRP A 153 8.88 18.42 -5.66
CA TRP A 153 8.83 17.86 -4.31
C TRP A 153 7.62 18.33 -3.50
N THR A 154 6.91 19.36 -3.96
CA THR A 154 5.74 19.91 -3.25
C THR A 154 4.67 18.86 -3.00
N VAL A 155 4.41 17.99 -3.98
CA VAL A 155 3.42 16.90 -3.86
C VAL A 155 3.85 15.90 -2.78
N ALA A 156 5.10 15.42 -2.82
CA ALA A 156 5.62 14.48 -1.83
C ALA A 156 5.60 15.07 -0.42
N ILE A 157 6.00 16.33 -0.25
CA ILE A 157 5.98 17.03 1.04
C ILE A 157 4.55 17.14 1.58
N VAL A 158 3.60 17.58 0.75
CA VAL A 158 2.18 17.70 1.15
C VAL A 158 1.61 16.35 1.59
N LEU A 159 1.89 15.27 0.86
CA LEU A 159 1.46 13.93 1.23
C LEU A 159 2.04 13.47 2.57
N VAL A 160 3.33 13.70 2.81
CA VAL A 160 3.97 13.39 4.10
C VAL A 160 3.32 14.18 5.24
N LEU A 161 3.04 15.47 5.04
CA LEU A 161 2.37 16.30 6.04
C LEU A 161 0.95 15.80 6.36
N ILE A 162 0.19 15.41 5.33
CA ILE A 162 -1.14 14.80 5.50
C ILE A 162 -1.04 13.49 6.28
N GLY A 163 -0.10 12.61 5.91
CA GLY A 163 0.14 11.36 6.61
C GLY A 163 0.48 11.57 8.09
N HIS A 164 1.39 12.50 8.38
CA HIS A 164 1.77 12.84 9.74
C HIS A 164 0.58 13.36 10.55
N MET A 165 -0.25 14.25 9.99
CA MET A 165 -1.44 14.76 10.68
C MET A 165 -2.49 13.67 10.92
N ALA A 166 -2.65 12.71 10.02
CA ALA A 166 -3.56 11.59 10.21
C ALA A 166 -3.08 10.67 11.34
N VAL A 167 -1.78 10.35 11.38
CA VAL A 167 -1.18 9.52 12.42
C VAL A 167 -1.25 10.20 13.79
N THR A 168 -0.89 11.48 13.89
CA THR A 168 -0.93 12.19 15.19
C THR A 168 -2.35 12.31 15.75
N ARG A 169 -3.37 12.43 14.89
CA ARG A 169 -4.78 12.39 15.34
C ARG A 169 -5.12 11.05 15.97
N THR A 170 -4.75 9.92 15.36
CA THR A 170 -5.04 8.60 15.94
C THR A 170 -4.37 8.38 17.30
N ILE A 171 -3.11 8.82 17.45
CA ILE A 171 -2.36 8.73 18.72
C ILE A 171 -3.02 9.60 19.80
N ASN A 172 -3.42 10.83 19.45
CA ASN A 172 -4.01 11.77 20.40
C ASN A 172 -5.45 11.38 20.82
N HIS A 173 -6.18 10.65 19.97
CA HIS A 173 -7.53 10.16 20.29
C HIS A 173 -7.55 8.82 21.05
N GLY A 174 -6.40 8.20 21.32
CA GLY A 174 -6.33 7.00 22.18
C GLY A 174 -7.03 5.76 21.60
N GLU A 175 -7.23 5.71 20.27
CA GLU A 175 -7.79 4.55 19.61
C GLU A 175 -6.73 3.44 19.53
N ASN A 176 -7.06 2.25 20.02
CA ASN A 176 -6.17 1.08 19.94
C ASN A 176 -5.88 0.74 18.46
N PRO A 177 -4.66 0.33 18.09
CA PRO A 177 -4.33 -0.02 16.72
C PRO A 177 -5.23 -1.17 16.22
N PRO A 178 -5.82 -1.06 15.01
CA PRO A 178 -6.80 -2.04 14.50
C PRO A 178 -6.17 -3.41 14.17
N TYR A 179 -4.84 -3.52 14.12
CA TYR A 179 -4.12 -4.77 13.91
C TYR A 179 -2.92 -4.88 14.85
N GLY A 180 -3.18 -5.19 16.12
CA GLY A 180 -2.18 -5.65 17.07
C GLY A 180 -2.84 -6.15 18.34
N PRO A 181 -2.36 -7.26 18.96
CA PRO A 181 -2.79 -7.56 20.31
C PRO A 181 -2.44 -6.34 21.19
N PRO A 182 -3.34 -5.91 22.10
CA PRO A 182 -3.11 -4.74 22.93
C PRO A 182 -1.75 -4.91 23.63
N LEU A 183 -0.82 -4.01 23.31
CA LEU A 183 0.47 -3.93 23.99
C LEU A 183 0.20 -3.49 25.43
N GLY A 184 0.03 -4.49 26.28
CA GLY A 184 0.18 -4.43 27.72
C GLY A 184 -0.33 -3.16 28.38
N ARG A 185 -1.61 -3.15 28.77
CA ARG A 185 -1.84 -2.97 30.22
C ARG A 185 -0.98 -4.05 30.86
N THR A 186 0.05 -3.63 31.57
CA THR A 186 0.76 -4.47 32.52
C THR A 186 -0.25 -5.45 33.11
N ALA A 187 -0.13 -6.73 32.74
CA ALA A 187 -0.76 -7.77 33.52
C ALA A 187 -0.25 -7.49 34.92
N ALA A 188 -1.13 -6.99 35.78
CA ALA A 188 -0.82 -6.76 37.17
C ALA A 188 -0.24 -8.08 37.66
N VAL A 189 1.06 -8.11 37.89
CA VAL A 189 1.71 -9.21 38.58
C VAL A 189 0.94 -9.32 39.89
N PRO A 190 0.17 -10.39 40.15
CA PRO A 190 -0.49 -10.52 41.43
C PRO A 190 0.62 -10.47 42.49
N PRO A 191 0.44 -9.71 43.59
CA PRO A 191 1.46 -9.61 44.61
C PRO A 191 1.85 -11.02 45.05
N ARG A 192 3.16 -11.32 45.06
CA ARG A 192 3.67 -12.57 45.62
C ARG A 192 3.19 -12.63 47.05
N LEU A 193 2.28 -13.56 47.34
CA LEU A 193 1.94 -13.92 48.70
C LEU A 193 3.25 -14.31 49.42
N PRO A 194 3.56 -13.70 50.59
CA PRO A 194 4.72 -14.10 51.36
C PRO A 194 4.61 -15.59 51.75
N ALA A 195 5.76 -16.27 51.76
CA ALA A 195 5.91 -17.71 51.90
C ALA A 195 5.61 -18.26 53.31
N GLU A 196 4.61 -17.73 54.00
CA GLU A 196 4.23 -18.11 55.36
C GLU A 196 2.71 -18.39 55.43
N SER A 197 2.30 -19.55 54.91
CA SER A 197 1.14 -20.30 55.43
C SER A 197 1.07 -21.70 54.81
N ARG A 198 2.19 -22.43 54.81
CA ARG A 198 2.12 -23.91 54.87
C ARG A 198 1.96 -24.31 56.34
N ALA A 199 0.80 -24.00 56.90
CA ALA A 199 0.36 -24.58 58.17
C ALA A 199 -0.48 -25.82 57.86
N GLU A 200 0.16 -26.97 57.97
CA GLU A 200 -0.37 -28.19 58.59
C GLU A 200 -1.84 -28.55 58.28
N ALA A 201 -2.05 -29.38 57.27
CA ALA A 201 -3.22 -30.25 57.23
C ALA A 201 -2.96 -31.45 58.17
N PRO A 202 -3.77 -31.72 59.21
CA PRO A 202 -3.57 -32.89 60.04
C PRO A 202 -4.05 -34.14 59.29
N PHE A 203 -3.11 -35.05 59.08
CA PHE A 203 -3.34 -36.44 58.72
C PHE A 203 -4.09 -37.13 59.87
N GLN A 204 -5.42 -37.26 59.77
CA GLN A 204 -6.17 -38.14 60.66
C GLN A 204 -6.28 -39.54 60.04
N SER A 205 -5.40 -40.41 60.53
CA SER A 205 -5.53 -41.86 60.46
C SER A 205 -6.49 -42.35 61.53
N THR A 206 -7.58 -43.02 61.14
CA THR A 206 -8.32 -43.90 62.04
C THR A 206 -8.53 -45.25 61.37
N PHE A 207 -7.73 -46.21 61.82
CA PHE A 207 -7.81 -47.62 61.51
C PHE A 207 -8.67 -48.34 62.57
N GLY A 208 -9.52 -49.27 62.12
CA GLY A 208 -10.10 -50.36 62.91
C GLY A 208 -11.42 -50.03 63.62
N LYS A 209 -12.39 -50.95 63.76
CA LYS A 209 -12.45 -52.40 63.58
C LYS A 209 -13.94 -52.83 63.63
N THR A 210 -14.29 -53.84 62.81
CA THR A 210 -15.24 -54.96 63.03
C THR A 210 -16.51 -54.79 63.89
N LYS A 211 -17.67 -55.33 63.42
CA LYS A 211 -18.23 -56.63 63.85
C LYS A 211 -19.76 -56.78 63.59
N ASP A 212 -20.12 -57.94 63.04
CA ASP A 212 -21.36 -58.76 63.09
C ASP A 212 -22.77 -58.12 63.06
N ARG A 213 -23.56 -58.42 62.03
CA ARG A 213 -24.61 -59.46 61.99
C ARG A 213 -25.33 -59.51 60.64
#